data_AF-A0A1B1VWE7-F1
#
_entry.id   AF-A0A1B1VWE7-F1
#
_cell.length_a   1.000
_cell.length_b   1.000
_cell.length_c   1.000
_cell.angle_alpha   90.00
_cell.angle_beta   90.00
_cell.angle_gamma   90.00
#
_symmetry.space_group_name_H-M   'P 1'
#
loop_
_entity.id
_entity.type
_entity.pdbx_description
1 polymer ?
#
loop_
_entity_poly.entity_id
_entity_poly.type
_entity_poly.pdbx_seq_one_letter_code
_entity_poly.pdbx_strand_id
1 'polypeptide(L)'
;GNHHADSINQRCQQLQTKLDHLASLAGRRKAKLIDLTAFEQEGIQNITALKEQLIAANHDQSPAIQQRHADVIARWQKLLSDSNARKQRLLLMQDQFKQIEELFLM
;
A
#
# COMPACT_ATOMS: atom_id res chain seq x y z
N GLY A 1 -2.22 -44.13 -19.46
CA GLY A 1 -1.80 -42.74 -19.75
C GLY A 1 -2.88 -41.80 -19.27
N ASN A 2 -2.64 -41.15 -18.14
CA ASN A 2 -3.54 -40.13 -17.55
C ASN A 2 -2.76 -39.04 -16.77
N HIS A 3 -1.48 -39.29 -16.48
CA HIS A 3 -0.57 -38.38 -15.77
C HIS A 3 -0.46 -36.97 -16.35
N HIS A 4 -0.69 -36.81 -17.67
CA HIS A 4 -0.61 -35.50 -18.30
C HIS A 4 -1.81 -34.61 -17.92
N ALA A 5 -3.01 -35.18 -17.89
CA ALA A 5 -4.22 -34.48 -17.45
C ALA A 5 -4.16 -34.14 -15.95
N ASP A 6 -3.65 -35.08 -15.12
CA ASP A 6 -3.47 -34.85 -13.69
C ASP A 6 -2.48 -33.70 -13.40
N SER A 7 -1.38 -33.63 -14.15
CA SER A 7 -0.37 -32.58 -14.00
C SER A 7 -0.91 -31.19 -14.41
N ILE A 8 -1.73 -31.13 -15.47
CA ILE A 8 -2.38 -29.88 -15.90
C ILE A 8 -3.38 -29.41 -14.83
N ASN A 9 -4.25 -30.29 -14.35
CA ASN A 9 -5.21 -29.97 -13.30
C ASN A 9 -4.53 -29.47 -12.02
N GLN A 10 -3.44 -30.12 -11.60
CA GLN A 10 -2.67 -29.70 -10.43
C GLN A 10 -2.08 -28.29 -10.61
N ARG A 11 -1.58 -27.97 -11.81
CA ARG A 11 -1.04 -26.64 -12.12
C ARG A 11 -2.14 -25.57 -12.14
N CYS A 12 -3.30 -25.85 -12.72
CA CYS A 12 -4.45 -24.93 -12.71
C CYS A 12 -4.90 -24.63 -11.27
N GLN A 13 -5.00 -25.65 -10.42
CA GLN A 13 -5.39 -25.48 -9.02
C GLN A 13 -4.37 -24.65 -8.22
N GLN A 14 -3.07 -24.83 -8.49
CA GLN A 14 -2.02 -24.00 -7.90
C GLN A 14 -2.09 -22.54 -8.36
N LEU A 15 -2.38 -22.30 -9.64
CA LEU A 15 -2.54 -20.93 -10.17
C LEU A 15 -3.76 -20.25 -9.54
N GLN A 16 -4.89 -20.93 -9.45
CA GLN A 16 -6.10 -20.42 -8.81
C GLN A 16 -5.83 -20.02 -7.34
N THR A 17 -5.18 -20.91 -6.59
CA THR A 17 -4.84 -20.65 -5.18
C THR A 17 -3.95 -19.41 -5.03
N LYS A 18 -2.98 -19.22 -5.95
CA LYS A 18 -2.11 -18.03 -5.95
C LYS A 18 -2.88 -16.76 -6.29
N LEU A 19 -3.79 -16.82 -7.25
CA LEU A 19 -4.67 -15.70 -7.61
C LEU A 19 -5.55 -15.26 -6.44
N ASP A 20 -6.22 -16.20 -5.79
CA ASP A 20 -7.07 -15.93 -4.62
C ASP A 20 -6.28 -15.29 -3.47
N HIS A 21 -5.06 -15.80 -3.23
CA HIS A 21 -4.17 -15.23 -2.23
C HIS A 21 -3.77 -13.77 -2.56
N LEU A 22 -3.43 -13.49 -3.82
CA LEU A 22 -3.08 -12.14 -4.28
C LEU A 22 -4.28 -11.19 -4.20
N ALA A 23 -5.48 -11.66 -4.55
CA ALA A 23 -6.71 -10.88 -4.41
C ALA A 23 -6.98 -10.51 -2.95
N SER A 24 -6.81 -11.46 -2.03
CA SER A 24 -6.94 -11.23 -0.59
C SER A 24 -5.91 -10.20 -0.08
N LEU A 25 -4.65 -10.30 -0.53
CA LEU A 25 -3.61 -9.31 -0.22
C LEU A 25 -3.96 -7.92 -0.76
N ALA A 26 -4.52 -7.83 -1.96
CA ALA A 26 -4.93 -6.58 -2.58
C ALA A 26 -6.09 -5.93 -1.84
N GLY A 27 -7.08 -6.71 -1.42
CA GLY A 27 -8.19 -6.25 -0.59
C GLY A 27 -7.70 -5.63 0.72
N ARG A 28 -6.84 -6.34 1.46
CA ARG A 28 -6.23 -5.82 2.70
C ARG A 28 -5.43 -4.54 2.46
N ARG A 29 -4.73 -4.44 1.33
CA ARG A 29 -3.96 -3.25 0.96
C ARG A 29 -4.85 -2.06 0.63
N LYS A 30 -5.97 -2.27 -0.06
CA LYS A 30 -6.95 -1.23 -0.36
C LYS A 30 -7.50 -0.61 0.92
N ALA A 31 -7.89 -1.42 1.90
CA ALA A 31 -8.32 -0.94 3.22
C ALA A 31 -7.22 -0.08 3.88
N LYS A 32 -5.98 -0.59 3.93
CA LYS A 32 -4.86 0.16 4.52
C LYS A 32 -4.56 1.49 3.80
N LEU A 33 -4.78 1.58 2.50
CA LEU A 33 -4.62 2.84 1.76
C LEU A 33 -5.71 3.85 2.10
N ILE A 34 -6.95 3.39 2.30
CA ILE A 34 -8.05 4.24 2.78
C ILE A 34 -7.69 4.81 4.16
N ASP A 35 -7.19 3.97 5.07
CA ASP A 35 -6.79 4.40 6.41
C ASP A 35 -5.65 5.43 6.35
N LEU A 36 -4.68 5.26 5.44
CA LEU A 36 -3.60 6.23 5.24
C LEU A 36 -4.14 7.58 4.72
N THR A 37 -5.09 7.55 3.79
CA THR A 37 -5.72 8.78 3.28
C THR A 37 -6.51 9.49 4.37
N ALA A 38 -7.27 8.76 5.19
CA ALA A 38 -7.99 9.34 6.32
C ALA A 38 -7.03 9.97 7.35
N PHE A 39 -5.95 9.27 7.69
CA PHE A 39 -4.93 9.80 8.59
C PHE A 39 -4.22 11.04 8.04
N GLU A 40 -4.02 11.12 6.72
CA GLU A 40 -3.46 12.32 6.09
C GLU A 40 -4.42 13.52 6.21
N GLN A 41 -5.68 13.31 5.86
CA GLN A 41 -6.71 14.35 5.85
C GLN A 41 -7.01 14.88 7.25
N GLU A 42 -7.01 14.02 8.26
CA GLU A 42 -7.31 14.45 9.62
C GLU A 42 -6.02 14.70 10.42
N GLY A 43 -5.18 13.68 10.58
CA GLY A 43 -4.02 13.72 11.46
C GLY A 43 -2.94 14.71 10.99
N ILE A 44 -2.44 14.53 9.77
CA ILE A 44 -1.34 15.37 9.25
C ILE A 44 -1.78 16.83 9.07
N GLN A 45 -3.01 17.06 8.59
CA GLN A 45 -3.55 18.42 8.46
C GLN A 45 -3.71 19.09 9.82
N ASN A 46 -4.29 18.41 10.82
CA ASN A 46 -4.46 18.97 12.17
C ASN A 46 -3.12 19.32 12.83
N ILE A 47 -2.12 18.44 12.74
CA ILE A 47 -0.78 18.69 13.28
C ILE A 47 -0.14 19.90 12.57
N THR A 48 -0.32 20.02 11.26
CA THR A 48 0.23 21.14 10.48
C THR A 48 -0.44 22.45 10.87
N ALA A 49 -1.76 22.48 10.99
CA ALA A 49 -2.52 23.66 11.40
C ALA A 49 -2.14 24.11 12.83
N LEU A 50 -2.03 23.17 13.78
CA LEU A 50 -1.61 23.48 15.15
C LEU A 50 -0.18 24.06 15.19
N LYS A 51 0.74 23.47 14.43
CA LYS A 51 2.10 24.00 14.28
C LYS A 51 2.07 25.45 13.79
N GLU A 52 1.27 25.77 12.77
CA GLU A 52 1.15 27.13 12.22
C GLU A 52 0.58 28.11 13.23
N GLN A 53 -0.44 27.72 13.98
CA GLN A 53 -1.01 28.55 15.04
C GLN A 53 0.01 28.87 16.13
N LEU A 54 0.78 27.87 16.60
CA LEU A 54 1.80 28.08 17.63
C LEU A 54 2.94 28.99 17.15
N ILE A 55 3.36 28.86 15.89
CA ILE A 55 4.38 29.73 15.30
C ILE A 55 3.83 31.16 15.13
N ALA A 56 2.59 31.31 14.64
CA ALA A 56 1.96 32.61 14.49
C ALA A 56 1.74 33.33 15.83
N ALA A 57 1.51 32.57 16.91
CA ALA A 57 1.43 33.07 18.28
C ALA A 57 2.82 33.39 18.90
N ASN A 58 3.90 33.26 18.12
CA ASN A 58 5.28 33.47 18.54
C ASN A 58 5.67 32.65 19.78
N HIS A 59 5.20 31.40 19.85
CA HIS A 59 5.45 30.50 20.97
C HIS A 59 6.95 30.25 21.18
N ASP A 60 7.43 30.26 22.42
CA ASP A 60 8.86 30.16 22.77
C ASP A 60 9.56 28.93 22.18
N GLN A 61 8.81 27.83 22.01
CA GLN A 61 9.31 26.57 21.45
C GLN A 61 9.13 26.43 19.94
N SER A 62 8.81 27.51 19.22
CA SER A 62 8.59 27.49 17.76
C SER A 62 9.70 26.76 16.97
N PRO A 63 11.00 26.95 17.25
CA PRO A 63 12.05 26.21 16.56
C PRO A 63 11.96 24.69 16.75
N ALA A 64 11.69 24.24 17.98
CA ALA A 64 11.56 22.81 18.29
C ALA A 64 10.29 22.19 17.68
N ILE A 65 9.19 22.94 17.64
CA ILE A 65 7.92 22.52 17.03
C ILE A 65 8.09 22.36 15.50
N GLN A 66 8.76 23.31 14.85
CA GLN A 66 9.09 23.24 13.42
C GLN A 66 9.92 21.99 13.12
N GLN A 67 10.96 21.73 13.91
CA GLN A 67 11.80 20.54 13.70
C GLN A 67 11.03 19.24 13.87
N ARG A 68 10.22 19.13 14.93
CA ARG A 68 9.38 17.93 15.16
C ARG A 68 8.37 17.71 14.05
N HIS A 69 7.76 18.79 13.54
CA HIS A 69 6.86 18.70 12.40
C HIS A 69 7.59 18.20 11.15
N ALA A 70 8.77 18.73 10.84
CA ALA A 70 9.58 18.27 9.72
C ALA A 70 9.92 16.77 9.82
N ASP A 71 10.29 16.29 11.01
CA ASP A 71 10.57 14.88 11.26
C ASP A 71 9.32 13.99 11.05
N VAL A 72 8.15 14.46 11.49
CA VAL A 72 6.87 13.75 11.30
C VAL A 72 6.52 13.67 9.81
N ILE A 73 6.64 14.78 9.07
CA ILE A 73 6.37 14.81 7.63
C ILE A 73 7.34 13.92 6.86
N ALA A 74 8.63 13.91 7.20
CA ALA A 74 9.61 13.04 6.57
C ALA A 74 9.26 11.55 6.76
N ARG A 75 8.87 11.15 7.98
CA ARG A 75 8.42 9.77 8.26
C ARG A 75 7.12 9.43 7.53
N TRP A 76 6.19 10.38 7.46
CA TRP A 76 4.93 10.23 6.74
C TRP A 76 5.15 10.01 5.24
N GLN A 77 5.96 10.86 4.59
CA GLN A 77 6.31 10.73 3.18
C GLN A 77 7.01 9.40 2.89
N LYS A 78 7.91 8.96 3.77
CA LYS A 78 8.56 7.66 3.67
C LYS A 78 7.56 6.51 3.72
N LEU A 79 6.61 6.56 4.67
CA LEU A 79 5.55 5.55 4.80
C LEU A 79 4.67 5.47 3.55
N LEU A 80 4.27 6.62 3.00
CA LEU A 80 3.49 6.69 1.76
C LEU A 80 4.25 6.08 0.58
N SER A 81 5.52 6.44 0.41
CA SER A 81 6.40 5.88 -0.63
C SER A 81 6.50 4.36 -0.52
N ASP A 82 6.78 3.85 0.68
CA ASP A 82 6.89 2.40 0.92
C ASP A 82 5.54 1.69 0.71
N SER A 83 4.41 2.34 1.01
CA SER A 83 3.06 1.83 0.71
C SER A 83 2.81 1.75 -0.79
N ASN A 84 3.12 2.81 -1.54
CA ASN A 84 2.97 2.86 -3.00
C ASN A 84 3.86 1.83 -3.69
N ALA A 85 5.12 1.69 -3.29
CA ALA A 85 6.02 0.67 -3.85
C ALA A 85 5.46 -0.76 -3.66
N ARG A 86 4.82 -1.04 -2.52
CA ARG A 86 4.16 -2.33 -2.26
C ARG A 86 2.91 -2.51 -3.13
N LYS A 87 2.10 -1.47 -3.31
CA LYS A 87 0.94 -1.50 -4.22
C LYS A 87 1.38 -1.82 -5.66
N GLN A 88 2.41 -1.13 -6.16
CA GLN A 88 2.92 -1.33 -7.52
C GLN A 88 3.42 -2.75 -7.75
N ARG A 89 4.18 -3.32 -6.80
CA ARG A 89 4.62 -4.72 -6.87
C ARG A 89 3.45 -5.70 -6.93
N LEU A 90 2.39 -5.46 -6.15
CA LEU A 90 1.23 -6.34 -6.14
C LEU A 90 0.46 -6.27 -7.46
N LEU A 91 0.30 -5.08 -8.04
CA LEU A 91 -0.32 -4.91 -9.36
C LEU A 91 0.47 -5.64 -10.44
N LEU A 92 1.80 -5.49 -10.45
CA LEU A 92 2.67 -6.20 -11.38
C LEU A 92 2.50 -7.73 -11.26
N MET A 93 2.45 -8.26 -10.03
CA MET A 93 2.23 -9.70 -9.83
C MET A 93 0.84 -10.11 -10.34
N GLN A 94 -0.21 -9.33 -10.04
CA GLN A 94 -1.56 -9.62 -10.55
C GLN A 94 -1.60 -9.66 -12.08
N ASP A 95 -0.95 -8.72 -12.75
CA ASP A 95 -0.89 -8.68 -14.21
C ASP A 95 -0.11 -9.86 -14.78
N GLN A 96 1.02 -10.24 -14.15
CA GLN A 96 1.76 -11.45 -14.53
C GLN A 96 0.91 -12.72 -14.41
N PHE A 97 0.14 -12.87 -13.33
CA PHE A 97 -0.70 -14.06 -13.17
C PHE A 97 -1.86 -14.10 -14.17
N LYS A 98 -2.47 -12.94 -14.49
CA LYS A 98 -3.48 -12.86 -15.56
C LYS A 98 -2.93 -13.26 -16.92
N GLN A 99 -1.72 -12.80 -17.26
CA GLN A 99 -1.06 -13.21 -18.51
C GLN A 99 -0.79 -14.72 -18.57
N ILE A 100 -0.36 -15.32 -17.47
CA ILE A 100 -0.19 -16.78 -17.39
C ILE A 100 -1.55 -17.47 -17.59
N GLU A 101 -2.60 -17.02 -16.92
CA GLU A 101 -3.94 -17.56 -17.08
C GLU A 101 -4.42 -17.48 -18.54
N GLU A 102 -4.25 -16.35 -19.22
CA GLU A 102 -4.57 -16.17 -20.65
C GLU A 102 -3.77 -17.10 -21.58
N LEU A 103 -2.49 -17.32 -21.30
CA LEU A 103 -1.61 -18.18 -22.11
C LEU A 103 -1.88 -19.68 -21.93
N PHE A 104 -2.45 -20.10 -20.79
CA PHE A 104 -2.73 -21.51 -20.48
C PHE A 104 -4.21 -21.91 -20.68
N LEU A 105 -5.11 -20.93 -20.84
CA LEU A 105 -6.55 -21.16 -21.09
C LEU A 105 -7.00 -20.86 -22.53
N MET A 106 -6.07 -20.56 -23.44
CA MET A 106 -6.26 -20.70 -24.91
C MET A 106 -5.79 -22.08 -25.37
#